data_AF-A0A1V5S0U5-F1
#
_entry.id   AF-A0A1V5S0U5-F1
#
_cell.length_a   1.000
_cell.length_b   1.000
_cell.length_c   1.000
_cell.angle_alpha   90.00
_cell.angle_beta   90.00
_cell.angle_gamma   90.00
#
_symmetry.space_group_name_H-M   'P 1'
#
loop_
_entity.id
_entity.type
_entity.pdbx_description
1 polymer ?
#
loop_
_entity_poly.entity_id
_entity_poly.type
_entity_poly.pdbx_seq_one_letter_code
_entity_poly.pdbx_strand_id
1 'polypeptide(L)' 'MITINQAAIILNVHPNTIRNYIDRGCLKPFSLPSGKKILLYEDDVRNLIQAKPQERLPNE' A
#
# COMPACT_ATOMS: atom_id res chain seq x y z
N MET A 1 -6.93 -10.05 -3.44
CA MET A 1 -5.53 -9.54 -3.53
C MET A 1 -5.49 -8.46 -4.59
N ILE A 2 -4.88 -7.32 -4.30
CA ILE A 2 -4.83 -6.13 -5.15
C ILE A 2 -3.38 -5.77 -5.49
N THR A 3 -3.16 -5.08 -6.60
CA THR A 3 -1.81 -4.60 -6.96
C THR A 3 -1.43 -3.36 -6.15
N ILE A 4 -0.13 -3.01 -6.12
CA ILE A 4 0.36 -1.74 -5.56
C ILE A 4 -0.41 -0.54 -6.14
N ASN A 5 -0.70 -0.57 -7.45
CA ASN A 5 -1.40 0.53 -8.12
C ASN A 5 -2.87 0.63 -7.68
N GLN A 6 -3.56 -0.50 -7.53
CA GLN A 6 -4.91 -0.52 -6.96
C GLN A 6 -4.93 -0.09 -5.50
N ALA A 7 -3.97 -0.53 -4.69
CA ALA A 7 -3.84 -0.11 -3.30
C ALA A 7 -3.62 1.40 -3.18
N ALA A 8 -2.79 1.97 -4.06
CA ALA A 8 -2.56 3.42 -4.14
C ALA A 8 -3.85 4.19 -4.43
N ILE A 9 -4.70 3.71 -5.34
CA ILE A 9 -6.00 4.32 -5.66
C ILE A 9 -6.97 4.23 -4.47
N ILE A 10 -7.05 3.07 -3.82
CA ILE A 10 -7.94 2.84 -2.66
C ILE A 10 -7.57 3.73 -1.48
N LEU A 11 -6.27 3.85 -1.20
CA LEU A 11 -5.73 4.68 -0.13
C LEU A 11 -5.64 6.16 -0.51
N ASN A 12 -5.86 6.51 -1.78
CA ASN A 12 -5.58 7.82 -2.34
C ASN A 12 -4.14 8.33 -2.03
N VAL A 13 -3.15 7.44 -2.14
CA VAL A 13 -1.73 7.75 -1.90
C VAL A 13 -0.88 7.46 -3.12
N HIS A 14 0.35 7.97 -3.11
CA HIS A 14 1.32 7.64 -4.15
C HIS A 14 1.76 6.16 -4.05
N PRO A 15 1.96 5.45 -5.18
CA PRO A 15 2.43 4.06 -5.17
C PRO A 15 3.80 3.89 -4.48
N ASN A 16 4.60 4.96 -4.42
CA ASN A 16 5.85 4.95 -3.66
C ASN A 16 5.61 4.85 -2.15
N THR A 17 4.54 5.47 -1.65
CA THR A 17 4.11 5.37 -0.26
C THR A 17 3.69 3.94 0.08
N ILE A 18 3.00 3.26 -0.84
CA ILE A 18 2.66 1.82 -0.69
C ILE A 18 3.92 0.97 -0.59
N ARG A 19 4.94 1.23 -1.43
CA ARG A 19 6.23 0.54 -1.32
C ARG A 19 6.91 0.80 0.02
N ASN A 20 6.85 2.02 0.54
CA ASN A 20 7.38 2.35 1.86
C ASN A 20 6.66 1.58 2.98
N TYR A 21 5.35 1.33 2.88
CA TYR A 21 4.63 0.48 3.84
C TYR A 21 5.01 -0.98 3.77
N ILE A 22 5.29 -1.48 2.57
CA ILE A 22 5.84 -2.82 2.39
C ILE A 22 7.23 -2.93 3.03
N ASP A 23 8.10 -1.95 2.77
CA ASP A 23 9.46 -1.89 3.31
C ASP A 23 9.47 -1.79 4.84
N ARG A 24 8.57 -0.97 5.41
CA ARG A 24 8.34 -0.86 6.85
C ARG A 24 7.71 -2.10 7.49
N GLY A 25 7.27 -3.08 6.70
CA GLY A 25 6.58 -4.28 7.19
C GLY A 25 5.14 -4.05 7.64
N CYS A 26 4.55 -2.88 7.33
CA CYS A 26 3.14 -2.60 7.60
C CYS A 26 2.20 -3.31 6.62
N LEU A 27 2.68 -3.64 5.41
CA LEU A 27 1.93 -4.39 4.41
C LEU A 27 2.72 -5.64 4.02
N LYS A 28 2.05 -6.79 3.93
CA LYS A 28 2.67 -8.02 3.43
C LYS A 28 2.57 -8.09 1.89
N PRO A 29 3.69 -7.98 1.16
CA PRO A 29 3.71 -8.22 -0.27
C PRO A 29 3.61 -9.72 -0.54
N PHE A 30 2.75 -10.08 -1.48
CA PHE A 30 2.65 -11.41 -2.04
C PHE A 30 3.32 -11.40 -3.42
N SER A 31 4.47 -12.05 -3.51
CA SER A 31 5.23 -12.17 -4.76
C SER A 31 4.76 -13.40 -5.52
N LEU A 32 4.19 -13.20 -6.70
CA LEU A 32 3.86 -14.32 -7.59
C LEU A 32 5.13 -14.86 -8.28
N PRO A 33 5.30 -16.19 -8.40
CA PRO A 33 6.48 -16.81 -9.01
C PRO A 33 6.65 -16.49 -10.50
N SER A 34 5.61 -15.99 -11.17
CA SER A 34 5.69 -15.49 -12.56
C SER A 34 6.40 -14.13 -12.71
N GLY A 35 7.08 -13.66 -11.66
CA GLY A 35 8.30 -12.87 -11.81
C GLY A 35 8.18 -11.34 -11.78
N LYS A 36 6.99 -10.73 -11.82
CA LYS A 36 6.90 -9.24 -11.86
C LYS A 36 5.73 -8.59 -11.12
N LYS A 37 4.82 -9.34 -10.51
CA LYS A 37 3.64 -8.75 -9.84
C LYS A 37 3.71 -8.97 -8.34
N ILE A 38 3.80 -7.85 -7.62
CA ILE A 38 3.57 -7.77 -6.18
C ILE A 38 2.08 -7.53 -5.97
N LEU A 39 1.45 -8.44 -5.23
CA LEU A 39 0.08 -8.34 -4.78
C LEU A 39 0.04 -8.03 -3.28
N LEU A 40 -1.05 -7.42 -2.84
CA LEU A 40 -1.31 -7.05 -1.46
C LEU A 40 -2.69 -7.55 -1.08
N TYR A 41 -2.91 -7.83 0.20
CA TYR A 41 -4.26 -8.08 0.69
C TYR A 41 -5.00 -6.75 0.83
N GLU A 42 -6.23 -6.71 0.30
CA GLU A 42 -7.07 -5.53 0.41
C GLU A 42 -7.39 -5.20 1.87
N ASP A 43 -7.53 -6.23 2.71
CA ASP A 43 -7.80 -6.10 4.14
C ASP A 43 -6.64 -5.41 4.88
N ASP A 44 -5.38 -5.83 4.65
CA ASP A 44 -4.19 -5.14 5.16
C ASP A 44 -4.13 -3.67 4.70
N VAL A 45 -4.45 -3.42 3.43
CA VAL A 45 -4.47 -2.08 2.84
C VAL A 45 -5.56 -1.20 3.48
N ARG A 46 -6.72 -1.77 3.79
CA ARG A 46 -7.81 -1.08 4.50
C ARG A 46 -7.51 -0.88 5.98
N ASN A 47 -6.90 -1.85 6.65
CA ASN A 47 -6.46 -1.70 8.04
C ASN A 47 -5.38 -0.61 8.18
N LEU A 48 -4.54 -0.44 7.16
CA LEU A 48 -3.57 0.64 7.10
C LEU A 48 -4.22 2.05 7.06
N ILE A 49 -5.43 2.18 6.48
CA ILE A 49 -6.22 3.43 6.52
C ILE A 49 -6.54 3.80 7.97
N GLN A 50 -6.99 2.82 8.76
CA GLN A 50 -7.40 3.05 10.15
C GLN A 50 -6.21 3.37 11.06
N ALA A 51 -5.03 2.84 10.75
CA ALA A 51 -3.81 3.08 11.53
C ALA A 51 -3.14 4.44 11.23
N LYS A 52 -3.60 5.20 10.22
CA LYS A 52 -3.08 6.53 9.92
C LYS A 52 -3.94 7.62 10.57
N PRO A 53 -3.50 8.26 11.67
CA PRO A 53 -3.80 9.66 11.85
C PRO A 53 -3.08 10.41 10.71
N GLN A 54 -3.87 11.04 9.87
CA GLN A 54 -3.55 12.08 8.91
C GLN A 54 -2.24 12.86 9.21
N GLU A 55 -1.08 12.33 8.82
CA GLU A 55 0.17 13.09 8.83
C GLU A 55 0.20 13.94 7.55
N ARG A 56 -0.37 15.14 7.70
CA ARG A 56 -0.12 16.38 6.94
C ARG A 56 0.42 16.17 5.52
N LEU A 57 -0.46 16.24 4.52
CA LEU A 57 -0.06 16.79 3.22
C LEU A 57 0.38 18.26 3.47
N PRO A 58 1.62 18.67 3.19
CA PRO A 58 1.89 20.09 3.06
C PRO A 58 1.13 20.56 1.82
N ASN A 59 0.28 21.56 2.02
CA ASN A 59 -0.26 22.36 0.93
C ASN A 59 0.93 23.13 0.33
N GLU A 60 1.21 22.90 -0.94
CA GLU A 60 1.94 23.86 -1.79
C GLU A 60 0.99 24.38 -2.87
#